data_AF-A0A953GBW7-F1
#
_entry.id   AF-A0A953GBW7-F1
#
_cell.length_a   1.000
_cell.length_b   1.000
_cell.length_c   1.000
_cell.angle_alpha   90.00
_cell.angle_beta   90.00
_cell.angle_gamma   90.00
#
_symmetry.space_group_name_H-M   'P 1'
#
loop_
_entity.id
_entity.type
_entity.pdbx_description
1 polymer ?
#
loop_
_entity_poly.entity_id
_entity_poly.type
_entity_poly.pdbx_seq_one_letter_code
_entity_poly.pdbx_strand_id
1 'polypeptide(L)'
;MSELKEKKVRNTRKKRALSVMYNVDFGQLISDFIAMKPNYSKAQFCKDLGMSPTAVETRLKNPYYGTIYDLIDACIALRHDFISPIIGILKDNSIRLLALSELDQLKELKTENSALRDRITRLEKDNDVLHEYIKHIKSAS
;
A
#
# COMPACT_ATOMS: atom_id res chain seq x y z
N MET A 1 -32.57 8.93 -17.58
CA MET A 1 -31.66 7.75 -17.74
C MET A 1 -30.19 8.08 -17.42
N SER A 2 -29.90 9.00 -16.49
CA SER A 2 -28.54 9.55 -16.30
C SER A 2 -27.96 9.43 -14.88
N GLU A 3 -28.75 9.43 -13.80
CA GLU A 3 -28.16 9.38 -12.44
C GLU A 3 -27.82 7.97 -11.94
N LEU A 4 -28.60 6.96 -12.33
CA LEU A 4 -28.38 5.56 -11.97
C LEU A 4 -27.11 4.99 -12.62
N LYS A 5 -26.75 5.44 -13.82
CA LYS A 5 -25.51 5.05 -14.49
C LYS A 5 -24.29 5.64 -13.79
N GLU A 6 -24.34 6.90 -13.36
CA GLU A 6 -23.23 7.54 -12.66
C GLU A 6 -22.96 6.97 -11.27
N LYS A 7 -24.01 6.65 -10.49
CA LYS A 7 -23.84 5.96 -9.20
C LYS A 7 -23.19 4.59 -9.37
N LYS A 8 -23.56 3.84 -10.42
CA LYS A 8 -22.98 2.52 -10.73
C LYS A 8 -21.50 2.64 -11.13
N VAL A 9 -21.14 3.68 -11.90
CA VAL A 9 -19.75 3.96 -12.35
C VAL A 9 -18.87 4.48 -11.21
N ARG A 10 -19.40 5.31 -10.30
CA ARG A 10 -18.68 5.75 -9.10
C ARG A 10 -18.42 4.59 -8.13
N ASN A 11 -19.37 3.68 -7.96
CA ASN A 11 -19.18 2.49 -7.11
C ASN A 11 -18.20 1.48 -7.71
N THR A 12 -18.16 1.31 -9.04
CA THR A 12 -17.15 0.44 -9.68
C THR A 12 -15.75 1.04 -9.64
N ARG A 13 -15.60 2.38 -9.74
CA ARG A 13 -14.29 3.04 -9.53
C ARG A 13 -13.81 2.95 -8.08
N LYS A 14 -14.69 3.13 -7.08
CA LYS A 14 -14.33 2.95 -5.66
C LYS A 14 -13.98 1.49 -5.32
N LYS A 15 -14.66 0.50 -5.91
CA LYS A 15 -14.31 -0.91 -5.76
C LYS A 15 -12.99 -1.27 -6.45
N ARG A 16 -12.69 -0.69 -7.62
CA ARG A 16 -11.37 -0.84 -8.28
C ARG A 16 -10.22 -0.23 -7.48
N ALA A 17 -10.47 0.83 -6.70
CA ALA A 17 -9.44 1.48 -5.89
C ALA A 17 -9.00 0.64 -4.67
N LEU A 18 -9.87 -0.24 -4.15
CA LEU A 18 -9.51 -1.19 -3.08
C LEU A 18 -9.03 -2.54 -3.63
N SER A 19 -9.48 -2.94 -4.83
CA SER A 19 -9.20 -4.27 -5.44
C SER A 19 -7.76 -4.53 -5.84
N VAL A 20 -6.85 -3.60 -5.54
CA VAL A 20 -5.45 -3.70 -5.93
C VAL A 20 -4.54 -3.05 -4.89
N MET A 21 -4.91 -3.06 -3.61
CA MET A 21 -4.04 -2.50 -2.56
C MET A 21 -2.65 -3.18 -2.56
N TYR A 22 -2.58 -4.41 -3.09
CA TYR A 22 -1.36 -5.22 -3.13
C TYR A 22 -1.06 -5.85 -4.50
N ASN A 23 -1.76 -5.44 -5.58
CA ASN A 23 -1.58 -6.03 -6.93
C ASN A 23 -1.75 -7.57 -6.99
N VAL A 24 -2.62 -8.15 -6.16
CA VAL A 24 -2.88 -9.59 -6.20
C VAL A 24 -4.34 -9.90 -6.53
N ASP A 25 -4.55 -10.74 -7.53
CA ASP A 25 -5.83 -11.33 -7.91
C ASP A 25 -5.83 -12.82 -7.54
N PHE A 26 -6.43 -13.15 -6.40
CA PHE A 26 -6.54 -14.52 -5.91
C PHE A 26 -7.42 -15.39 -6.81
N GLY A 27 -8.49 -14.81 -7.36
CA GLY A 27 -9.40 -15.54 -8.24
C GLY A 27 -8.69 -16.03 -9.49
N GLN A 28 -7.90 -15.16 -10.10
CA GLN A 28 -7.07 -15.49 -11.26
C GLN A 28 -5.96 -16.48 -10.90
N LEU A 29 -5.23 -16.27 -9.80
CA LEU A 29 -4.19 -17.19 -9.33
C LEU A 29 -4.70 -18.63 -9.16
N ILE A 30 -5.86 -18.78 -8.51
CA ILE A 30 -6.48 -20.08 -8.30
C ILE A 30 -6.94 -20.68 -9.63
N SER A 31 -7.55 -19.87 -10.52
CA SER A 31 -7.97 -20.34 -11.84
C SER A 31 -6.80 -20.84 -12.69
N ASP A 32 -5.68 -20.11 -12.69
CA ASP A 32 -4.47 -20.48 -13.43
C ASP A 32 -3.84 -21.75 -12.85
N PHE A 33 -3.77 -21.86 -11.52
CA PHE A 33 -3.26 -23.05 -10.87
C PHE A 33 -4.09 -24.30 -11.19
N ILE A 34 -5.42 -24.19 -11.22
CA ILE A 34 -6.30 -25.28 -11.67
C ILE A 34 -6.00 -25.64 -13.12
N ALA A 35 -5.86 -24.65 -14.01
CA ALA A 35 -5.59 -24.87 -15.43
C ALA A 35 -4.23 -25.55 -15.68
N MET A 36 -3.24 -25.32 -14.82
CA MET A 36 -1.92 -25.97 -14.91
C MET A 36 -1.89 -27.40 -14.35
N LYS A 37 -2.93 -27.85 -13.63
CA LYS A 37 -2.97 -29.22 -13.09
C LYS A 37 -3.60 -30.19 -14.09
N PRO A 38 -2.84 -31.14 -14.65
CA PRO A 38 -3.34 -32.03 -15.71
C PRO A 38 -4.44 -33.00 -15.24
N ASN A 39 -4.45 -33.35 -13.94
CA ASN A 39 -5.40 -34.30 -13.36
C ASN A 39 -6.42 -33.65 -12.42
N TYR A 40 -6.60 -32.34 -12.51
CA TYR A 40 -7.51 -31.61 -11.64
C TYR A 40 -8.35 -30.63 -12.45
N SER A 41 -9.66 -30.86 -12.50
CA SER A 41 -10.58 -30.03 -13.28
C SER A 41 -11.33 -29.03 -12.40
N LYS A 42 -11.87 -27.98 -13.01
CA LYS A 42 -12.80 -27.07 -12.33
C LYS A 42 -14.03 -27.80 -11.78
N ALA A 43 -14.49 -28.86 -12.44
CA ALA A 43 -15.59 -29.68 -11.94
C ALA A 43 -15.22 -30.41 -10.65
N GLN A 44 -14.01 -30.96 -10.56
CA GLN A 44 -13.50 -31.56 -9.33
C GLN A 44 -13.36 -30.52 -8.22
N PHE A 45 -12.86 -29.32 -8.55
CA PHE A 45 -12.79 -28.20 -7.62
C PHE A 45 -14.15 -27.80 -7.05
N CYS A 46 -15.18 -27.72 -7.89
CA CYS A 46 -16.54 -27.44 -7.45
C CYS A 46 -17.05 -28.52 -6.49
N LYS A 47 -16.77 -29.79 -6.79
CA LYS A 47 -17.14 -30.92 -5.94
C LYS A 47 -16.44 -30.88 -4.59
N ASP A 48 -15.14 -30.61 -4.58
CA ASP A 48 -14.33 -30.55 -3.35
C ASP A 48 -14.77 -29.41 -2.42
N LEU A 49 -15.22 -28.29 -3.00
CA LEU A 49 -15.77 -27.16 -2.24
C LEU A 49 -17.26 -27.31 -1.88
N GLY A 50 -17.94 -28.35 -2.37
CA GLY A 50 -19.39 -28.52 -2.17
C GLY A 50 -20.23 -27.40 -2.82
N MET A 51 -19.73 -26.80 -3.90
CA MET A 51 -20.31 -25.61 -4.53
C MET A 51 -20.81 -25.89 -5.95
N SER A 52 -21.81 -25.11 -6.38
CA SER A 52 -22.23 -25.14 -7.79
C SER A 52 -21.18 -24.49 -8.71
N PRO A 53 -21.07 -24.94 -9.97
CA PRO A 53 -20.12 -24.38 -10.93
C PRO A 53 -20.24 -22.86 -11.09
N THR A 54 -21.47 -22.34 -11.13
CA THR A 54 -21.74 -20.91 -11.25
C THR A 54 -21.22 -20.10 -10.07
N ALA A 55 -21.33 -20.65 -8.85
CA ALA A 55 -20.85 -20.00 -7.64
C ALA A 55 -19.31 -19.96 -7.61
N VAL A 56 -18.64 -21.06 -7.99
CA VAL A 56 -17.18 -21.10 -8.13
C VAL A 56 -16.69 -20.15 -9.21
N GLU A 57 -17.35 -20.09 -10.37
CA GLU A 57 -16.97 -19.17 -11.44
C GLU A 57 -17.09 -17.70 -11.01
N THR A 58 -18.13 -17.38 -10.23
CA THR A 58 -18.32 -16.04 -9.66
C THR A 58 -17.19 -15.69 -8.68
N ARG A 59 -16.73 -16.66 -7.88
CA ARG A 59 -15.59 -16.49 -6.96
C ARG A 59 -14.28 -16.30 -7.71
N LEU A 60 -14.01 -17.13 -8.72
CA LEU A 60 -12.79 -17.04 -9.53
C LEU A 60 -12.69 -15.72 -10.31
N LYS A 61 -13.82 -15.09 -10.68
CA LYS A 61 -13.85 -13.75 -11.31
C LYS A 61 -13.65 -12.60 -10.31
N ASN A 62 -13.66 -12.88 -9.01
CA ASN A 62 -13.49 -11.88 -7.98
C ASN A 62 -12.00 -11.84 -7.55
N PRO A 63 -11.33 -10.67 -7.58
CA PRO A 63 -9.93 -10.54 -7.18
C PRO A 63 -9.60 -11.04 -5.77
N TYR A 64 -10.60 -11.07 -4.88
CA TYR A 64 -10.42 -11.55 -3.50
C TYR A 64 -10.78 -13.02 -3.31
N TYR A 65 -11.29 -13.69 -4.36
CA TYR A 65 -11.83 -15.05 -4.36
C TYR A 65 -13.02 -15.31 -3.40
N GLY A 66 -13.26 -14.45 -2.41
CA GLY A 66 -14.30 -14.57 -1.39
C GLY A 66 -13.84 -13.97 -0.06
N THR A 67 -14.12 -14.69 1.02
CA THR A 67 -13.59 -14.45 2.36
C THR A 67 -12.27 -15.20 2.57
N ILE A 68 -11.59 -14.95 3.69
CA ILE A 68 -10.38 -15.70 4.05
C ILE A 68 -10.65 -17.20 4.23
N TYR A 69 -11.82 -17.58 4.74
CA TYR A 69 -12.21 -18.99 4.88
C TYR A 69 -12.36 -19.66 3.51
N ASP A 70 -12.98 -18.97 2.54
CA ASP A 70 -13.10 -19.49 1.18
C ASP A 70 -11.72 -19.72 0.55
N LEU A 71 -10.78 -18.81 0.80
CA LEU A 71 -9.40 -18.94 0.33
C LEU A 71 -8.67 -20.12 1.01
N ILE A 72 -8.89 -20.33 2.31
CA ILE A 72 -8.36 -21.49 3.04
C ILE A 72 -8.93 -22.79 2.45
N ASP A 73 -10.23 -22.85 2.19
CA ASP A 73 -10.88 -24.02 1.59
C ASP A 73 -10.29 -24.31 0.20
N ALA A 74 -10.02 -23.29 -0.60
CA ALA A 74 -9.32 -23.46 -1.87
C ALA A 74 -7.88 -23.97 -1.70
N CYS A 75 -7.15 -23.47 -0.70
CA CYS A 75 -5.81 -23.96 -0.39
C CYS A 75 -5.83 -25.46 -0.02
N ILE A 76 -6.81 -25.87 0.77
CA ILE A 76 -6.99 -27.26 1.21
C ILE A 76 -7.37 -28.14 0.01
N ALA A 77 -8.38 -27.74 -0.78
CA ALA A 77 -8.86 -28.49 -1.94
C ALA A 77 -7.75 -28.69 -2.99
N LEU A 78 -6.96 -27.63 -3.24
CA LEU A 78 -5.88 -27.66 -4.23
C LEU A 78 -4.56 -28.17 -3.67
N ARG A 79 -4.48 -28.39 -2.36
CA ARG A 79 -3.25 -28.70 -1.62
C ARG A 79 -2.11 -27.74 -1.99
N HIS A 80 -2.42 -26.44 -2.00
CA HIS A 80 -1.49 -25.39 -2.39
C HIS A 80 -1.71 -24.15 -1.52
N ASP A 81 -0.62 -23.54 -1.07
CA ASP A 81 -0.67 -22.35 -0.24
C ASP A 81 -0.65 -21.09 -1.11
N PHE A 82 -1.82 -20.48 -1.27
CA PHE A 82 -1.97 -19.21 -1.98
C PHE A 82 -1.72 -17.99 -1.08
N ILE A 83 -1.66 -18.17 0.25
CA ILE A 83 -1.69 -17.07 1.22
C ILE A 83 -0.28 -16.63 1.59
N SER A 84 0.61 -17.57 1.92
CA SER A 84 1.97 -17.25 2.39
C SER A 84 2.80 -16.41 1.42
N PRO A 85 2.79 -16.67 0.08
CA PRO A 85 3.54 -15.85 -0.86
C PRO A 85 3.15 -14.37 -0.80
N ILE A 86 1.87 -14.10 -0.55
CA ILE A 86 1.33 -12.75 -0.52
C ILE A 86 1.64 -12.07 0.81
N ILE A 87 1.61 -12.81 1.93
CA ILE A 87 2.10 -12.29 3.22
C ILE A 87 3.55 -11.78 3.10
N GLY A 88 4.40 -12.45 2.32
CA GLY A 88 5.74 -11.97 2.00
C GLY A 88 5.71 -10.60 1.30
N ILE A 89 4.95 -10.49 0.20
CA ILE A 89 4.77 -9.24 -0.55
C ILE A 89 4.23 -8.10 0.34
N LEU A 90 3.30 -8.42 1.24
CA LEU A 90 2.73 -7.46 2.18
C LEU A 90 3.77 -6.93 3.18
N LYS A 91 4.60 -7.81 3.73
CA LYS A 91 5.67 -7.42 4.65
C LYS A 91 6.71 -6.55 3.93
N ASP A 92 7.09 -6.92 2.72
CA ASP A 92 8.07 -6.16 1.96
C ASP A 92 7.54 -4.77 1.54
N ASN A 93 6.27 -4.68 1.15
CA ASN A 93 5.65 -3.41 0.78
C ASN A 93 5.37 -2.50 1.98
N SER A 94 5.02 -3.06 3.14
CA SER A 94 4.83 -2.26 4.37
C SER A 94 6.15 -1.69 4.88
N ILE A 95 7.24 -2.46 4.81
CA ILE A 95 8.61 -1.96 5.09
C ILE A 95 8.97 -0.81 4.12
N ARG A 96 8.67 -0.96 2.83
CA ARG A 96 8.93 0.09 1.83
C ARG A 96 8.14 1.37 2.07
N LEU A 97 6.85 1.27 2.41
CA LEU A 97 5.99 2.42 2.69
C LEU A 97 6.46 3.20 3.93
N LEU A 98 6.86 2.48 4.99
CA LEU A 98 7.46 3.09 6.17
C LEU A 98 8.76 3.83 5.84
N ALA A 99 9.65 3.19 5.08
CA ALA A 99 10.92 3.80 4.66
C ALA A 99 10.73 5.07 3.81
N LEU A 100 9.73 5.10 2.93
CA LEU A 100 9.40 6.30 2.15
C LEU A 100 8.89 7.44 3.03
N SER A 101 8.03 7.14 4.01
CA SER A 101 7.54 8.14 4.98
C SER A 101 8.67 8.72 5.83
N GLU A 102 9.62 7.90 6.28
CA GLU A 102 10.78 8.36 7.06
C GLU A 102 11.73 9.22 6.21
N LEU A 103 11.90 8.90 4.93
CA LEU A 103 12.69 9.68 3.98
C LEU A 103 12.12 11.09 3.76
N ASP A 104 10.81 11.22 3.65
CA ASP A 104 10.16 12.52 3.46
C ASP A 104 10.26 13.36 4.75
N GLN A 105 10.05 12.76 5.92
CA GLN A 105 10.30 13.42 7.22
C GLN A 105 11.76 13.87 7.36
N LEU A 106 12.72 13.06 6.92
CA LEU A 106 14.15 13.40 6.96
C LEU A 106 14.48 14.59 6.06
N LYS A 107 13.86 14.68 4.87
CA LYS A 107 14.02 15.83 3.96
C LYS A 107 13.46 17.11 4.56
N GLU A 108 12.28 17.04 5.17
CA GLU A 108 11.68 18.18 5.85
C GLU A 108 12.58 18.68 6.99
N LEU A 109 13.02 17.77 7.87
CA LEU A 109 13.95 18.10 8.96
C LEU A 109 15.26 18.68 8.45
N LYS A 110 15.82 18.16 7.36
CA LYS A 110 17.07 18.69 6.78
C LYS A 110 16.89 20.12 6.24
N THR A 111 15.73 20.40 5.65
CA THR A 111 15.39 21.72 5.12
C THR A 111 15.21 22.72 6.27
N GLU A 112 14.49 22.32 7.32
CA GLU A 112 14.32 23.13 8.53
C GLU A 112 15.66 23.39 9.23
N ASN A 113 16.51 22.38 9.35
CA ASN A 113 17.84 22.52 9.96
C ASN A 113 18.72 23.51 9.19
N SER A 114 18.65 23.50 7.85
CA SER A 114 19.34 24.48 7.01
C SER A 114 18.84 25.91 7.28
N ALA A 115 17.53 26.10 7.32
CA ALA A 115 16.93 27.41 7.58
C ALA A 115 17.28 27.94 8.99
N LEU A 116 17.31 27.05 9.99
CA LEU A 116 17.73 27.40 11.35
C LEU A 116 19.21 27.79 11.41
N ARG A 117 20.09 27.08 10.70
CA ARG A 117 21.52 27.43 10.60
C ARG A 117 21.71 28.80 9.98
N ASP A 118 21.03 29.09 8.87
CA ASP A 118 21.11 30.41 8.23
C ASP A 118 20.63 31.53 9.17
N ARG A 119 19.61 31.26 9.98
CA ARG A 119 19.11 32.20 10.98
C ARG A 119 20.11 32.43 12.12
N ILE A 120 20.77 31.38 12.61
CA ILE A 120 21.82 31.49 13.62
C ILE A 120 22.96 32.38 13.09
N THR A 121 23.45 32.11 11.88
CA THR A 121 24.54 32.91 11.28
C THR A 121 24.20 34.40 11.17
N ARG A 122 22.94 34.74 10.85
CA ARG A 122 22.50 36.15 10.82
C ARG A 122 22.48 36.77 12.21
N LEU A 123 21.95 36.06 13.19
CA LEU A 123 21.91 36.55 14.58
C LEU A 123 23.30 36.70 15.17
N GLU A 124 24.23 35.81 14.86
CA GLU A 124 25.64 35.95 15.26
C GLU A 124 26.25 37.23 14.68
N LYS A 125 26.03 37.50 13.39
CA LYS A 125 26.51 38.73 12.75
C LYS A 125 25.90 40.00 13.35
N ASP A 126 24.59 40.00 13.62
CA ASP A 126 23.92 41.14 14.26
C ASP A 126 24.47 41.37 15.68
N ASN A 127 24.78 40.28 16.40
CA ASN A 127 25.36 40.35 17.73
C ASN A 127 26.79 40.91 17.71
N ASP A 128 27.62 40.53 16.73
CA ASP A 128 28.96 41.10 16.54
C ASP A 128 28.90 42.62 16.28
N VAL A 129 27.98 43.05 15.42
CA VAL A 129 27.75 44.47 15.13
C VAL A 129 27.34 45.23 16.39
N LEU A 130 26.42 44.67 17.20
CA LEU A 130 26.03 45.27 18.49
C LEU A 130 27.20 45.35 19.47
N HIS A 131 28.06 44.34 19.53
CA HIS A 131 29.26 44.37 20.36
C HIS A 131 30.22 45.49 19.94
N GLU A 132 30.42 45.71 18.64
CA GLU A 132 31.22 46.84 18.14
C GLU A 132 30.60 48.20 18.53
N TYR A 133 29.29 48.37 18.37
CA TYR A 133 28.61 49.60 18.78
C TYR A 133 28.77 49.88 20.27
N ILE A 134 28.60 48.86 21.13
CA ILE A 134 28.79 48.99 22.58
C ILE A 134 30.24 49.37 22.90
N LYS A 135 31.22 48.78 22.22
CA LYS A 135 32.64 49.12 22.39
C LYS A 135 32.92 50.58 22.05
N HIS A 136 32.38 51.06 20.93
CA HIS A 136 32.50 52.46 20.53
C HIS A 136 31.89 53.44 21.54
N ILE A 137 30.69 53.14 22.04
CA ILE A 137 30.03 53.97 23.07
C ILE A 137 30.87 54.03 24.34
N LYS A 138 31.40 52.88 24.81
CA LYS A 138 32.25 52.82 26.01
C LYS A 138 33.59 53.52 25.84
N SER A 139 34.13 53.60 24.62
CA SER A 139 35.39 54.33 24.36
C SER A 139 35.21 55.85 24.21
N ALA A 140 33.97 56.33 24.08
CA ALA A 140 33.63 57.74 23.93
C ALA A 140 33.10 58.38 25.23
N SER A 141 32.97 57.60 26.30
CA SER A 141 32.63 58.01 27.67
C SER A 141 33.88 57.98 28.54
#